data_AF-L7VR87-F1
#
_entry.id   AF-L7VR87-F1
#
_cell.length_a   1.000
_cell.length_b   1.000
_cell.length_c   1.000
_cell.angle_alpha   90.00
_cell.angle_beta   90.00
_cell.angle_gamma   90.00
#
_symmetry.space_group_name_H-M   'P 1'
#
loop_
_entity.id
_entity.type
_entity.pdbx_description
1 polymer ?
#
loop_
_entity_poly.entity_id
_entity_poly.type
_entity_poly.pdbx_seq_one_letter_code
_entity_poly.pdbx_strand_id
1 'polypeptide(L)'
;MSSSPSSIPGAHASQASIDAVSTVDELSEEEQLALVLSGAGERVRAAVERLTAMGIIDENGKVLTQELPRDMRPDSQTTVVTG
;
A
#
# COMPACT_ATOMS: atom_id res chain seq x y z
N MET A 1 -27.12 -15.47 -36.23
CA MET A 1 -26.82 -15.34 -34.79
C MET A 1 -25.80 -14.22 -34.66
N SER A 2 -26.23 -13.02 -34.29
CA SER A 2 -25.36 -11.84 -34.17
C SER A 2 -25.19 -11.57 -32.69
N SER A 3 -23.99 -11.82 -32.17
CA SER A 3 -23.65 -11.53 -30.77
C SER A 3 -22.85 -10.24 -30.75
N SER A 4 -23.47 -9.15 -30.30
CA SER A 4 -22.79 -7.91 -29.98
C SER A 4 -21.82 -8.14 -28.82
N PRO A 5 -20.57 -7.63 -28.86
CA PRO A 5 -19.70 -7.67 -27.70
C PRO A 5 -20.23 -6.70 -26.63
N SER A 6 -20.58 -7.26 -25.47
CA SER A 6 -20.99 -6.50 -24.30
C SER A 6 -19.79 -5.70 -23.78
N SER A 7 -19.81 -4.38 -23.92
CA SER A 7 -18.77 -3.50 -23.39
C SER A 7 -18.80 -3.52 -21.87
N ILE A 8 -17.80 -4.16 -21.25
CA ILE A 8 -17.59 -4.12 -19.81
C ILE A 8 -17.12 -2.70 -19.44
N PRO A 9 -17.86 -1.94 -18.61
CA PRO A 9 -17.40 -0.65 -18.12
C PRO A 9 -16.27 -0.89 -17.13
N GLY A 10 -15.03 -0.75 -17.61
CA GLY A 10 -13.81 -1.02 -16.84
C GLY A 10 -12.57 -1.24 -17.71
N ALA A 11 -12.74 -1.60 -18.99
CA ALA A 11 -11.62 -1.88 -19.90
C ALA A 11 -10.67 -0.69 -20.12
N HIS A 12 -11.17 0.56 -20.01
CA HIS A 12 -10.35 1.76 -20.18
C HIS A 12 -9.33 1.96 -19.04
N ALA A 13 -9.61 1.49 -17.82
CA ALA A 13 -8.69 1.65 -16.69
C ALA A 13 -7.45 0.73 -16.82
N SER A 14 -7.65 -0.47 -17.37
CA SER A 14 -6.54 -1.40 -17.64
C SER A 14 -5.68 -0.93 -18.82
N GLN A 15 -6.26 -0.32 -19.86
CA GLN A 15 -5.50 0.12 -21.03
C GLN A 15 -4.50 1.26 -20.69
N ALA A 16 -4.92 2.22 -19.86
CA ALA A 16 -4.04 3.32 -19.43
C ALA A 16 -2.81 2.86 -18.63
N SER A 17 -2.93 1.72 -17.93
CA SER A 17 -1.82 1.13 -17.17
C SER A 17 -0.81 0.42 -18.08
N ILE A 18 -1.25 -0.04 -19.26
CA ILE A 18 -0.43 -0.73 -20.26
C ILE A 18 0.26 0.28 -21.19
N ASP A 19 -0.41 1.36 -21.58
CA ASP A 19 0.22 2.41 -22.38
C ASP A 19 1.36 3.12 -21.62
N ALA A 20 1.22 3.30 -20.31
CA ALA A 20 2.25 3.90 -19.47
C ALA A 20 3.51 3.01 -19.33
N VAL A 21 3.40 1.68 -19.45
CA VAL A 21 4.58 0.79 -19.38
C VAL A 21 5.34 0.77 -20.71
N SER A 22 4.64 0.95 -21.84
CA SER A 22 5.26 0.97 -23.17
C SER A 22 6.05 2.24 -23.45
N THR A 23 5.72 3.37 -22.82
CA THR A 23 6.42 4.66 -23.01
C THR A 23 7.72 4.79 -22.21
N VAL A 24 7.95 3.92 -21.24
CA VAL A 24 9.16 3.95 -20.39
C VAL A 24 10.34 3.27 -21.07
N ASP A 25 10.08 2.29 -21.95
CA ASP A 25 11.11 1.50 -22.64
C ASP A 25 11.96 2.30 -23.64
N GLU A 26 11.44 3.43 -24.14
CA GLU A 26 12.18 4.33 -25.04
C GLU A 26 12.96 5.44 -24.32
N LEU A 27 12.81 5.56 -23.00
CA LEU A 27 13.55 6.54 -22.19
C LEU A 27 14.94 6.00 -21.84
N SER A 28 15.93 6.89 -21.77
CA SER A 28 17.24 6.53 -21.23
C SER A 28 17.12 6.11 -19.76
N GLU A 29 18.05 5.28 -19.28
CA GLU A 29 18.07 4.81 -17.89
C GLU A 29 18.01 5.98 -16.88
N GLU A 30 18.65 7.11 -17.19
CA GLU A 30 18.63 8.31 -16.36
C GLU A 30 17.24 8.96 -16.28
N GLU A 31 16.50 9.00 -17.39
CA GLU A 31 15.15 9.54 -17.46
C GLU A 31 14.13 8.61 -16.78
N GLN A 32 14.31 7.29 -16.92
CA GLN A 32 13.50 6.31 -16.21
C GLN A 32 13.68 6.45 -14.69
N LEU A 33 14.93 6.57 -14.24
CA LEU A 33 15.24 6.80 -12.83
C LEU A 33 14.65 8.13 -12.34
N ALA A 34 14.79 9.20 -13.11
CA ALA A 34 14.20 10.50 -12.77
C ALA A 34 12.68 10.43 -12.66
N LEU A 35 12.01 9.68 -13.55
CA LEU A 35 10.56 9.49 -13.52
C LEU A 35 10.10 8.69 -12.30
N VAL A 36 10.79 7.59 -11.97
CA VAL A 36 10.47 6.76 -10.80
C VAL A 36 10.69 7.53 -9.49
N LEU A 37 11.80 8.29 -9.43
CA LEU A 37 12.16 9.10 -8.26
C LEU A 37 11.32 10.37 -8.16
N SER A 38 10.69 10.81 -9.25
CA SER A 38 9.77 11.93 -9.25
C SER A 38 8.64 11.68 -8.24
N GLY A 39 8.53 12.58 -7.26
CA GLY A 39 7.55 12.48 -6.17
C GLY A 39 7.79 11.33 -5.18
N ALA A 40 8.90 10.58 -5.28
CA ALA A 40 9.17 9.47 -4.35
C ALA A 40 9.24 9.94 -2.90
N GLY A 41 9.86 11.10 -2.65
CA GLY A 41 9.93 11.70 -1.31
C GLY A 41 8.55 12.04 -0.72
N GLU A 42 7.63 12.54 -1.55
CA GLU A 42 6.26 12.85 -1.12
C GLU A 42 5.48 11.58 -0.78
N ARG A 43 5.59 10.53 -1.62
CA ARG A 43 4.98 9.23 -1.35
C ARG A 43 5.50 8.61 -0.06
N VAL A 44 6.82 8.65 0.15
CA VAL A 44 7.45 8.15 1.38
C VAL A 44 6.97 8.95 2.60
N ARG A 45 6.95 10.28 2.52
CA ARG A 45 6.44 11.13 3.63
C ARG A 45 4.98 10.81 3.96
N ALA A 46 4.11 10.74 2.97
CA ALA A 46 2.70 10.43 3.18
C ALA A 46 2.48 9.02 3.78
N ALA A 47 3.30 8.04 3.38
CA ALA A 47 3.28 6.71 3.95
C ALA A 47 3.73 6.71 5.43
N VAL A 48 4.82 7.42 5.75
CA VAL A 48 5.32 7.57 7.12
C VAL A 48 4.26 8.23 8.01
N GLU A 49 3.68 9.35 7.59
CA GLU A 49 2.63 10.04 8.35
C GLU A 49 1.44 9.11 8.65
N ARG A 50 1.00 8.33 7.66
CA ARG A 50 -0.07 7.35 7.84
C ARG A 50 0.30 6.27 8.85
N LEU A 51 1.50 5.69 8.76
CA LEU A 51 1.95 4.64 9.67
C LEU A 51 2.13 5.14 11.11
N THR A 52 2.61 6.38 11.28
CA THR A 52 2.69 7.04 12.58
C THR A 52 1.29 7.27 13.17
N ALA A 53 0.33 7.76 12.37
CA ALA A 53 -1.05 7.96 12.81
C ALA A 53 -1.75 6.65 13.22
N MET A 54 -1.37 5.52 12.61
CA MET A 54 -1.87 4.20 12.99
C MET A 54 -1.19 3.62 14.25
N GLY A 55 -0.16 4.28 14.79
CA GLY A 55 0.62 3.77 15.91
C GLY A 55 1.43 2.51 15.54
N ILE A 56 1.81 2.38 14.27
CA ILE A 56 2.66 1.28 13.79
C ILE A 56 4.14 1.64 13.92
N ILE A 57 4.50 2.90 13.70
CA ILE A 57 5.88 3.39 13.83
C ILE A 57 5.96 4.61 14.75
N ASP A 58 7.12 4.82 15.38
CA ASP A 58 7.43 5.97 16.21
C ASP A 58 7.90 7.20 15.40
N GLU A 59 8.22 8.29 16.09
CA GLU A 59 8.73 9.55 15.52
C GLU A 59 10.09 9.40 14.80
N ASN A 60 10.82 8.31 15.07
CA ASN A 60 12.09 7.98 14.44
C ASN A 60 11.93 6.98 13.28
N GLY A 61 10.69 6.59 12.95
CA GLY A 61 10.38 5.62 11.91
C GLY A 61 10.62 4.16 12.31
N LYS A 62 10.79 3.86 13.61
CA LYS A 62 10.94 2.49 14.11
C LYS A 62 9.58 1.87 14.37
N VAL A 63 9.46 0.58 14.08
CA VAL A 63 8.23 -0.18 14.34
C VAL A 63 7.97 -0.27 15.84
N LEU A 64 6.76 0.12 16.24
CA LEU A 64 6.23 -0.10 17.57
C LEU A 64 5.78 -1.55 17.67
N THR A 65 6.46 -2.35 18.48
CA THR A 65 5.99 -3.69 18.86
C THR A 65 4.76 -3.54 19.75
N GLN A 66 3.59 -3.78 19.18
CA GLN A 66 2.34 -3.91 19.94
C GLN A 66 2.31 -5.32 20.55
N GLU A 67 2.97 -5.50 21.70
CA GLU A 67 2.75 -6.71 22.49
C GLU A 67 1.34 -6.69 23.05
N LEU A 68 0.64 -7.83 22.97
CA LEU A 68 -0.63 -7.99 23.65
C LEU A 68 -0.46 -7.71 25.16
N PRO A 69 -1.40 -6.94 25.75
CA PRO A 69 -1.51 -6.82 27.20
C PRO A 69 -1.44 -8.19 27.87
N ARG A 70 -0.82 -8.28 29.05
CA ARG A 70 -0.51 -9.57 29.70
C ARG A 70 -1.74 -10.47 29.84
N ASP A 71 -2.89 -9.89 30.12
CA ASP A 71 -4.22 -10.50 30.25
C ASP A 71 -4.81 -11.05 28.94
N MET A 72 -4.37 -10.54 27.78
CA MET A 72 -4.81 -11.00 26.46
C MET A 72 -3.81 -11.96 25.80
N ARG A 73 -2.69 -12.26 26.46
CA ARG A 73 -1.71 -13.22 25.94
C ARG A 73 -2.27 -14.65 26.01
N PRO A 74 -1.85 -15.56 25.12
CA PRO A 74 -2.36 -16.94 25.08
C PRO A 74 -2.00 -17.77 26.32
N ASP A 75 -0.94 -17.40 27.05
CA ASP A 75 -0.56 -17.98 28.35
C ASP A 75 -1.29 -17.36 29.54
N SER A 76 -2.12 -16.33 29.30
CA SER A 76 -2.84 -15.67 30.37
C SER A 76 -4.00 -16.52 30.86
N GLN A 77 -4.02 -16.77 32.17
CA GLN A 77 -5.15 -17.42 32.84
C GLN A 77 -6.26 -16.40 33.07
N THR A 78 -6.98 -16.01 32.02
CA THR A 78 -8.18 -15.19 32.14
C THR A 78 -9.32 -16.05 32.71
N THR A 79 -9.55 -15.94 34.02
CA THR A 79 -10.73 -16.51 34.68
C THR A 79 -11.94 -15.65 34.36
N VAL A 80 -12.78 -16.12 33.43
CA VAL A 80 -14.07 -15.49 33.15
C VAL A 80 -15.01 -15.79 34.32
N VAL A 81 -15.27 -14.80 35.18
CA VAL A 81 -16.31 -14.93 36.22
C VAL A 81 -17.66 -14.76 35.54
N THR A 82 -18.32 -15.88 35.22
CA THR A 82 -19.75 -15.90 34.92
C THR A 82 -20.52 -15.72 36.22
N GLY A 83 -21.14 -14.55 36.38
CA GLY A 83 -22.17 -14.29 37.39
C GLY A 83 -23.55 -14.71 36.91
#